data_AF-A0A098G5X8-F1
#
_entry.id   AF-A0A098G5X8-F1
#
_cell.length_a   1.000
_cell.length_b   1.000
_cell.length_c   1.000
_cell.angle_alpha   90.00
_cell.angle_beta   90.00
_cell.angle_gamma   90.00
#
_symmetry.space_group_name_H-M   'P 1'
#
loop_
_entity.id
_entity.type
_entity.pdbx_description
1 polymer ?
#
loop_
_entity_poly.entity_id
_entity_poly.type
_entity_poly.pdbx_seq_one_letter_code
_entity_poly.pdbx_strand_id
1 'polypeptide(L)'
;MQSGDKVPADLRMFMATVGVVVAAIPEGLPVTLTLAMAIGVQRMAIRRLPAVETLGSASFICSDKTGTLTRNEMFVQNVSLFKTELTVDKVSSD
;
A
#
# COMPACT_ATOMS: atom_id res chain seq x y z
N MET A 1 22.83 -16.45 56.86
CA MET A 1 21.88 -16.57 55.73
C MET A 1 20.90 -15.40 55.75
N GLN A 2 21.37 -14.18 55.46
CA GLN A 2 20.58 -13.02 55.02
C GLN A 2 21.56 -11.98 54.45
N SER A 3 22.06 -12.23 53.25
CA SER A 3 22.83 -11.23 52.48
C SER A 3 22.35 -11.36 51.03
N GLY A 4 21.16 -10.82 50.79
CA GLY A 4 20.48 -10.85 49.50
C GLY A 4 19.79 -9.51 49.28
N ASP A 5 20.53 -8.60 48.67
CA ASP A 5 20.08 -7.46 47.86
C ASP A 5 18.85 -6.67 48.36
N LYS A 6 19.06 -5.73 49.29
CA LYS A 6 18.03 -4.73 49.65
C LYS A 6 18.10 -3.56 48.68
N VAL A 7 17.54 -3.76 47.48
CA VAL A 7 17.30 -2.67 46.53
C VAL A 7 16.43 -1.61 47.23
N PRO A 8 16.87 -0.35 47.30
CA PRO A 8 16.15 0.69 48.04
C PRO A 8 14.79 0.99 47.38
N ALA A 9 13.82 1.41 48.19
CA ALA A 9 12.41 1.44 47.80
C ALA A 9 12.10 2.45 46.68
N ASP A 10 12.83 3.57 46.66
CA ASP A 10 12.87 4.56 45.59
C ASP A 10 13.34 3.95 44.26
N LEU A 11 14.41 3.14 44.28
CA LEU A 11 14.91 2.44 43.10
C LEU A 11 13.91 1.39 42.61
N ARG A 12 13.21 0.68 43.51
CA ARG A 12 12.14 -0.26 43.14
C ARG A 12 10.98 0.43 42.44
N MET A 13 10.53 1.57 42.98
CA MET A 13 9.47 2.36 42.35
C MET A 13 9.91 2.91 40.99
N PHE A 14 11.14 3.39 40.87
CA PHE A 14 11.71 3.82 39.61
C PHE A 14 11.75 2.69 38.57
N MET A 15 12.28 1.51 38.92
CA MET A 15 12.33 0.35 38.02
C MET A 15 10.93 -0.13 37.61
N ALA A 16 9.96 -0.11 38.53
CA ALA A 16 8.57 -0.44 38.22
C ALA A 16 7.98 0.55 37.19
N THR A 17 8.19 1.85 37.39
CA THR A 17 7.74 2.89 36.44
C THR A 17 8.39 2.72 35.07
N VAL A 18 9.70 2.49 35.00
CA VAL A 18 10.40 2.22 33.74
C VAL A 18 9.83 0.97 33.06
N GLY A 19 9.59 -0.11 33.82
CA GLY A 19 9.01 -1.34 33.29
C GLY A 19 7.61 -1.13 32.67
N VAL A 20 6.75 -0.34 33.31
CA VAL A 20 5.43 0.01 32.77
C VAL A 20 5.55 0.84 31.49
N VAL A 21 6.46 1.82 31.47
CA VAL A 21 6.69 2.65 30.27
C VAL A 21 7.18 1.80 29.10
N VAL A 22 8.17 0.93 29.32
CA VAL A 22 8.70 0.04 28.27
C VAL A 22 7.63 -0.93 27.78
N ALA A 23 6.84 -1.52 28.68
CA ALA A 23 5.75 -2.43 28.31
C ALA A 23 4.65 -1.76 27.48
N ALA A 24 4.48 -0.44 27.62
CA ALA A 24 3.51 0.33 26.85
C ALA A 24 4.00 0.68 25.43
N ILE A 25 5.30 0.56 25.13
CA ILE A 25 5.83 0.86 23.80
C ILE A 25 5.69 -0.39 22.91
N PRO A 26 4.92 -0.32 21.82
CA PRO A 26 4.72 -1.47 20.95
C PRO A 26 5.87 -1.59 19.94
N GLU A 27 7.05 -2.01 20.41
CA GLU A 27 8.27 -2.14 19.60
C GLU A 27 8.13 -3.14 18.43
N GLY A 28 7.16 -4.06 18.50
CA GLY A 28 6.86 -5.01 17.43
C GLY A 28 5.97 -4.45 16.30
N LEU A 29 5.29 -3.34 16.53
CA LEU A 29 4.33 -2.76 15.58
C LEU A 29 4.97 -2.33 14.25
N PRO A 30 6.15 -1.68 14.23
CA PRO A 30 6.82 -1.34 12.97
C PRO A 30 7.12 -2.57 12.10
N VAL A 31 7.43 -3.70 12.73
CA VAL A 31 7.76 -4.96 12.03
C VAL A 31 6.51 -5.60 11.44
N THR A 32 5.42 -5.68 12.21
CA THR A 32 4.16 -6.27 11.73
C THR A 32 3.54 -5.47 10.59
N LEU A 33 3.59 -4.13 10.67
CA LEU A 33 3.17 -3.25 9.59
C LEU A 33 3.97 -3.52 8.31
N THR A 34 5.29 -3.61 8.43
CA THR A 34 6.19 -3.88 7.30
C THR A 34 5.89 -5.23 6.65
N LEU A 35 5.64 -6.28 7.45
CA LEU A 35 5.27 -7.60 6.95
C LEU A 35 3.94 -7.58 6.20
N ALA A 36 2.92 -6.90 6.75
CA ALA A 36 1.63 -6.74 6.10
C ALA A 36 1.77 -6.01 4.74
N MET A 37 2.53 -4.91 4.70
CA MET A 37 2.83 -4.19 3.46
C MET A 37 3.60 -5.08 2.47
N ALA A 38 4.57 -5.88 2.92
CA ALA A 38 5.35 -6.76 2.05
C ALA A 38 4.48 -7.79 1.32
N ILE A 39 3.50 -8.36 2.01
CA ILE A 39 2.50 -9.25 1.41
C ILE A 39 1.69 -8.49 0.35
N GLY A 40 1.27 -7.26 0.64
CA GLY A 40 0.55 -6.41 -0.31
C GLY A 40 1.38 -6.08 -1.57
N VAL A 41 2.65 -5.73 -1.40
CA VAL A 41 3.61 -5.47 -2.48
C VAL A 41 3.74 -6.67 -3.40
N GLN A 42 3.88 -7.88 -2.84
CA GLN A 42 3.96 -9.12 -3.63
C GLN A 42 2.67 -9.41 -4.41
N ARG A 43 1.50 -9.25 -3.78
CA ARG A 43 0.21 -9.53 -4.43
C ARG A 43 -0.15 -8.54 -5.54
N MET A 44 0.26 -7.29 -5.42
CA MET A 44 -0.07 -6.23 -6.37
C MET A 44 1.06 -5.89 -7.35
N ALA A 45 2.19 -6.62 -7.29
CA ALA A 45 3.40 -6.34 -8.08
C ALA A 45 3.87 -4.88 -7.95
N ILE A 46 3.71 -4.29 -6.78
CA ILE A 46 4.14 -2.92 -6.46
C ILE A 46 5.66 -2.94 -6.15
N ARG A 47 6.36 -1.82 -6.37
CA ARG A 47 7.83 -1.73 -6.18
C ARG A 47 8.27 -1.11 -4.86
N ARG A 48 7.37 -0.50 -4.09
CA ARG A 48 7.67 0.23 -2.85
C ARG A 48 6.63 -0.09 -1.76
N LEU A 49 7.08 -0.39 -0.55
CA LEU A 49 6.22 -0.74 0.59
C LEU A 49 5.14 0.33 0.90
N PRO A 50 5.47 1.63 1.02
CA PRO A 50 4.47 2.64 1.38
C PRO A 50 3.37 2.87 0.32
N ALA A 51 3.61 2.42 -0.92
CA ALA A 51 2.63 2.59 -1.99
C ALA A 51 1.38 1.74 -1.77
N VAL A 52 1.47 0.64 -1.00
CA VAL A 52 0.31 -0.18 -0.63
C VAL A 52 -0.68 0.61 0.23
N GLU A 53 -0.18 1.33 1.23
CA GLU A 53 -1.00 2.18 2.11
C GLU A 53 -1.57 3.38 1.35
N THR A 54 -0.75 4.01 0.52
CA THR A 54 -1.17 5.16 -0.31
C THR A 54 -2.30 4.75 -1.26
N LEU A 55 -2.19 3.60 -1.90
CA LEU A 55 -3.23 3.09 -2.79
C LEU A 55 -4.49 2.68 -2.01
N GLY A 56 -4.33 2.06 -0.83
CA GLY A 56 -5.46 1.66 0.02
C GLY A 56 -6.27 2.83 0.60
N SER A 57 -5.65 4.00 0.72
CA SER A 57 -6.29 5.25 1.19
C SER A 57 -6.70 6.20 0.06
N ALA A 58 -6.43 5.84 -1.20
CA ALA A 58 -6.74 6.69 -2.34
C ALA A 58 -8.26 6.90 -2.50
N SER A 59 -8.68 8.16 -2.50
CA SER A 59 -10.09 8.54 -2.74
C SER A 59 -10.37 8.93 -4.19
N PHE A 60 -9.34 9.24 -4.97
CA PHE A 60 -9.43 9.64 -6.38
C PHE A 60 -8.35 8.93 -7.20
N ILE A 61 -8.73 8.51 -8.41
CA ILE A 61 -7.80 7.94 -9.40
C ILE A 61 -7.66 8.95 -10.53
N CYS A 62 -6.51 9.61 -10.60
CA CYS A 62 -6.13 10.43 -11.74
C CYS A 62 -5.48 9.53 -12.79
N SER A 63 -6.29 9.00 -13.72
CA SER A 63 -5.79 8.21 -14.84
C SER A 63 -5.46 9.12 -16.02
N ASP A 64 -4.36 8.84 -16.70
CA ASP A 64 -4.12 9.40 -18.03
C ASP A 64 -5.07 8.74 -19.06
N LYS A 65 -5.34 9.41 -20.18
CA LYS A 65 -6.18 8.87 -21.26
C LYS A 65 -5.35 7.97 -22.19
N THR A 66 -4.33 8.55 -22.82
CA THR A 66 -3.62 7.92 -23.93
C THR A 66 -2.58 6.93 -23.42
N GLY A 67 -2.69 5.65 -23.78
CA GLY A 67 -1.77 4.61 -23.31
C GLY A 67 -2.05 4.10 -21.89
N THR A 68 -3.09 4.61 -21.21
CA THR A 68 -3.62 4.05 -19.97
C THR A 68 -5.07 3.58 -20.14
N LEU A 69 -6.00 4.49 -20.46
CA LEU A 69 -7.39 4.12 -20.75
C LEU A 69 -7.59 3.65 -22.20
N THR A 70 -6.76 4.14 -23.12
CA THR A 70 -6.75 3.71 -24.52
C THR A 70 -5.48 2.93 -24.83
N ARG A 71 -5.51 2.10 -25.89
CA ARG A 71 -4.33 1.34 -26.35
C ARG A 71 -3.22 2.18 -26.97
N ASN A 72 -3.36 3.51 -27.00
CA ASN A 72 -2.49 4.40 -27.76
C ASN A 72 -2.40 4.00 -29.26
N GLU A 73 -3.47 3.41 -29.78
CA GLU A 73 -3.62 2.99 -31.17
C GLU A 73 -4.86 3.70 -31.73
N MET A 74 -4.69 4.47 -32.80
CA MET A 74 -5.81 5.09 -33.49
C MET A 74 -6.41 4.11 -34.50
N PHE A 75 -7.72 3.92 -34.44
CA PHE A 75 -8.46 3.12 -35.40
C PHE A 75 -9.76 3.83 -35.79
N VAL A 76 -10.18 3.59 -37.04
CA VAL A 76 -11.45 4.12 -37.55
C VAL A 76 -12.59 3.27 -36.97
N GLN A 77 -13.57 3.92 -36.35
CA GLN A 77 -14.78 3.25 -35.83
C GLN A 77 -15.94 3.34 -36.81
N ASN A 78 -16.19 4.52 -37.35
CA ASN A 78 -17.31 4.77 -38.26
C ASN A 78 -16.81 5.49 -39.52
N VAL A 79 -17.39 5.10 -40.65
CA VAL A 79 -17.21 5.79 -41.94
C VAL A 79 -18.57 6.25 -42.43
N SER A 80 -18.77 7.57 -42.52
CA SER A 80 -19.99 8.16 -43.06
C SER A 80 -19.79 8.52 -44.52
N LEU A 81 -20.62 7.92 -45.39
CA LEU A 81 -20.76 8.22 -46.81
C LEU A 81 -22.12 8.90 -47.05
N PHE A 82 -22.31 9.52 -48.22
CA PHE A 82 -23.46 10.42 -48.51
C PHE A 82 -24.85 9.86 -48.14
N LYS A 83 -25.05 8.54 -48.21
CA LYS A 83 -26.31 7.86 -47.84
C LYS A 83 -26.13 6.68 -46.88
N THR A 84 -24.94 6.44 -46.34
CA THR A 84 -24.66 5.20 -45.60
C THR A 84 -23.60 5.43 -44.54
N GLU A 85 -23.83 4.87 -43.36
CA GLU A 85 -22.83 4.79 -42.29
C GLU A 85 -22.38 3.35 -42.15
N LEU A 86 -21.07 3.14 -42.13
CA LEU A 86 -20.44 1.83 -41.93
C LEU A 86 -19.74 1.82 -40.58
N THR A 87 -20.16 0.93 -39.70
CA THR A 87 -19.45 0.62 -38.45
C THR A 87 -18.38 -0.42 -38.74
N VAL A 88 -17.16 -0.16 -38.28
CA VAL A 88 -16.03 -1.08 -38.43
C VAL A 88 -16.05 -2.07 -37.26
N ASP A 89 -16.51 -3.30 -37.51
CA ASP A 89 -16.69 -4.33 -36.46
C ASP A 89 -15.38 -4.90 -35.90
N LYS A 90 -14.32 -4.93 -36.72
CA LYS A 90 -12.99 -5.40 -36.32
C LYS A 90 -11.93 -4.82 -37.26
N VAL A 91 -10.93 -4.17 -36.68
CA VAL A 91 -9.65 -3.97 -37.35
C VAL A 91 -8.86 -5.26 -37.18
N SER A 92 -8.78 -6.08 -38.23
CA SER A 92 -7.86 -7.22 -38.23
C SER A 92 -6.45 -6.68 -38.10
N SER A 93 -5.85 -6.90 -36.94
CA SER A 93 -4.43 -6.69 -36.70
C SER A 93 -3.83 -8.08 -36.65
N ASP A 94 -2.84 -8.36 -37.52
CA ASP A 94 -1.99 -9.55 -37.40
C ASP A 94 -1.33 -9.62 -36.03
#